data_AF-A0A9X3MTS9-F1
#
_entry.id   AF-A0A9X3MTS9-F1
#
_cell.length_a   1.000
_cell.length_b   1.000
_cell.length_c   1.000
_cell.angle_alpha   90.00
_cell.angle_beta   90.00
_cell.angle_gamma   90.00
#
_symmetry.space_group_name_H-M   'P 1'
#
loop_
_entity.id
_entity.type
_entity.pdbx_description
1 polymer ?
#
loop_
_entity_poly.entity_id
_entity_poly.type
_entity_poly.pdbx_seq_one_letter_code
_entity_poly.pdbx_strand_id
1 'polypeptide(L)'
;MNASQIERLLASIPEKIEPRHRKRVMGYAATARRIDARISALRVSLERALRAVDDDVARGLGDKSADRALQLAQELESLERVQPRVDSWLRVAVGAVADDPGLEPFGEGPV
;
A
#
# COMPACT_ATOMS: atom_id res chain seq x y z
N MET A 1 -2.87 -3.08 4.95
CA MET A 1 -2.87 -4.52 5.21
C MET A 1 -1.47 -5.01 4.93
N ASN A 2 -0.94 -5.89 5.77
CA ASN A 2 0.37 -6.49 5.52
C ASN A 2 0.25 -7.68 4.54
N ALA A 3 1.39 -8.17 4.06
CA ALA A 3 1.44 -9.29 3.11
C ALA A 3 0.64 -10.53 3.57
N SER A 4 0.71 -10.93 4.85
CA SER A 4 0.01 -12.13 5.33
C SER A 4 -1.51 -11.96 5.43
N GLN A 5 -1.99 -10.74 5.64
CA GLN A 5 -3.42 -10.42 5.53
C GLN A 5 -3.89 -10.51 4.08
N ILE A 6 -3.07 -10.06 3.12
CA ILE A 6 -3.37 -10.15 1.69
C ILE A 6 -3.45 -11.63 1.26
N GLU A 7 -2.49 -12.47 1.65
CA GLU A 7 -2.53 -13.90 1.28
C GLU A 7 -3.75 -14.62 1.85
N ARG A 8 -4.11 -14.35 3.11
CA ARG A 8 -5.32 -14.92 3.72
C ARG A 8 -6.59 -14.50 3.00
N LEU A 9 -6.66 -13.24 2.56
CA LEU A 9 -7.79 -12.73 1.80
C LEU A 9 -7.86 -13.35 0.39
N LEU A 10 -6.72 -13.57 -0.27
CA LEU A 10 -6.71 -14.25 -1.57
C LEU A 10 -7.07 -15.73 -1.46
N ALA A 11 -6.71 -16.38 -0.35
CA ALA A 11 -7.03 -17.78 -0.10
C ALA A 11 -8.54 -18.03 0.09
N SER A 12 -9.35 -17.01 0.36
CA SER A 12 -10.81 -17.15 0.47
C SER A 12 -11.52 -17.13 -0.89
N ILE A 13 -10.79 -16.93 -1.99
CA ILE A 13 -11.35 -16.88 -3.33
C ILE A 13 -11.60 -18.31 -3.83
N PRO A 14 -12.80 -18.62 -4.37
CA PRO A 14 -13.07 -19.92 -4.98
C PRO A 14 -12.09 -20.26 -6.12
N GLU A 15 -11.81 -21.55 -6.31
CA GLU A 15 -10.90 -21.99 -7.38
C GLU A 15 -11.43 -21.66 -8.78
N LYS A 16 -12.76 -21.71 -8.95
CA LYS A 16 -13.46 -21.47 -10.22
C LYS A 16 -14.08 -20.08 -10.22
N ILE A 17 -13.33 -19.12 -10.75
CA ILE A 17 -13.77 -17.74 -10.96
C ILE A 17 -13.41 -17.32 -12.39
N GLU A 18 -14.14 -16.36 -12.94
CA GLU A 18 -13.84 -15.87 -14.28
C GLU A 18 -12.42 -15.25 -14.36
N PRO A 19 -11.65 -15.49 -15.44
CA PRO A 19 -10.28 -14.99 -15.56
C PRO A 19 -10.15 -13.47 -15.40
N ARG A 20 -11.16 -12.71 -15.84
CA ARG A 20 -11.20 -11.25 -15.68
C ARG A 20 -11.26 -10.82 -14.21
N HIS A 21 -12.05 -11.51 -13.39
CA HIS A 21 -12.18 -11.24 -11.97
C HIS A 21 -10.89 -11.60 -11.24
N ARG A 22 -10.31 -12.76 -11.57
CA ARG A 22 -8.99 -13.16 -11.05
C ARG A 22 -7.93 -12.12 -11.36
N LYS A 23 -7.86 -11.65 -12.61
CA LYS A 23 -6.88 -10.63 -13.03
C LYS A 23 -7.06 -9.32 -12.25
N ARG A 24 -8.30 -8.86 -12.06
CA ARG A 24 -8.61 -7.63 -11.31
C ARG A 24 -8.17 -7.74 -9.85
N VAL A 25 -8.56 -8.81 -9.15
CA VAL A 25 -8.20 -9.04 -7.75
C VAL A 25 -6.68 -9.13 -7.58
N MET A 26 -6.00 -9.89 -8.44
CA MET A 26 -4.54 -10.01 -8.40
C MET A 26 -3.83 -8.67 -8.66
N GLY A 27 -4.41 -7.82 -9.51
CA GLY A 27 -3.95 -6.44 -9.73
C GLY A 27 -4.01 -5.59 -8.46
N TYR A 28 -5.14 -5.58 -7.76
CA TYR A 28 -5.28 -4.86 -6.50
C TYR A 28 -4.36 -5.43 -5.41
N ALA A 29 -4.23 -6.76 -5.32
CA ALA A 29 -3.33 -7.39 -4.36
C ALA A 29 -1.86 -7.05 -4.64
N ALA A 30 -1.43 -7.03 -5.91
CA ALA A 30 -0.08 -6.62 -6.28
C ALA A 30 0.19 -5.16 -5.89
N THR A 31 -0.77 -4.26 -6.12
CA THR A 31 -0.66 -2.85 -5.71
C THR A 31 -0.58 -2.71 -4.19
N ALA A 32 -1.46 -3.38 -3.44
CA ALA A 32 -1.45 -3.36 -1.98
C ALA A 32 -0.11 -3.85 -1.40
N ARG A 33 0.43 -4.98 -1.92
CA ARG A 33 1.74 -5.50 -1.51
C ARG A 33 2.87 -4.50 -1.78
N ARG A 34 2.86 -3.83 -2.94
CA ARG A 34 3.88 -2.84 -3.29
C ARG A 34 3.83 -1.61 -2.38
N ILE A 35 2.63 -1.14 -2.05
CA ILE A 35 2.46 -0.01 -1.12
C ILE A 35 2.98 -0.39 0.27
N ASP A 36 2.59 -1.56 0.80
CA ASP A 36 3.04 -2.04 2.11
C ASP A 36 4.57 -2.19 2.19
N ALA A 37 5.19 -2.77 1.16
CA ALA A 37 6.64 -2.89 1.05
C ALA A 37 7.32 -1.52 0.94
N ARG A 38 6.76 -0.59 0.18
CA ARG A 38 7.32 0.76 0.01
C ARG A 38 7.23 1.57 1.30
N ILE A 39 6.10 1.52 2.02
CA ILE A 39 5.93 2.12 3.34
C ILE A 39 6.99 1.60 4.31
N SER A 40 7.17 0.28 4.37
CA SER A 40 8.16 -0.35 5.24
C SER A 40 9.59 0.14 4.94
N ALA A 41 9.95 0.21 3.65
CA ALA A 41 11.25 0.72 3.23
C ALA A 41 11.42 2.23 3.54
N LEU A 42 10.39 3.04 3.30
CA LEU A 42 10.41 4.48 3.54
C LEU A 42 10.56 4.81 5.03
N ARG A 43 9.93 4.05 5.93
CA ARG A 43 10.10 4.23 7.39
C ARG A 43 11.56 4.07 7.79
N VAL A 44 12.23 3.02 7.30
CA VAL A 44 13.67 2.80 7.55
C VAL A 44 14.52 3.90 6.92
N SER A 45 14.20 4.33 5.69
CA SER A 45 14.92 5.41 5.03
C SER A 45 14.75 6.76 5.73
N LEU A 46 13.55 7.07 6.21
CA LEU A 46 13.23 8.30 6.93
C LEU A 46 13.97 8.35 8.26
N GLU A 47 13.98 7.25 9.02
CA GLU A 47 14.75 7.16 10.26
C GLU A 47 16.24 7.44 10.03
N ARG A 48 16.82 6.85 8.98
CA ARG A 48 18.22 7.11 8.60
C ARG A 48 18.46 8.55 8.17
N ALA A 49 17.52 9.15 7.43
CA ALA A 49 17.63 10.53 7.00
C ALA A 49 17.57 11.50 8.19
N LEU A 50 16.68 11.27 9.16
CA LEU A 50 16.59 12.07 10.38
C LEU A 50 17.88 12.02 11.19
N ARG A 51 18.49 10.83 11.36
CA ARG A 51 19.80 10.71 12.02
C ARG A 51 20.90 11.50 11.29
N ALA A 52 20.88 11.50 9.95
CA ALA A 52 21.82 12.28 9.16
C ALA A 52 21.61 13.80 9.34
N VAL A 53 20.36 14.25 9.54
CA VAL A 53 20.08 15.65 9.92
C VAL A 53 20.76 15.98 11.24
N ASP A 54 20.62 15.14 12.26
CA ASP A 54 21.25 15.37 13.57
C ASP A 54 22.78 15.50 13.44
N ASP A 55 23.41 14.63 12.66
CA ASP A 55 24.85 14.64 12.41
C ASP A 55 25.33 15.88 11.61
N ASP A 56 24.56 16.31 10.62
CA ASP A 56 24.91 17.42 9.73
C ASP A 56 24.59 18.79 10.33
N VAL A 57 23.56 18.90 11.17
CA VAL A 57 23.26 20.13 11.94
C VAL A 57 24.44 20.48 12.84
N ALA A 58 25.06 19.49 13.48
CA ALA A 58 26.27 19.70 14.29
C ALA A 58 27.46 20.26 13.47
N ARG A 59 27.41 20.17 12.14
CA ARG A 59 28.45 20.66 11.20
C ARG A 59 28.00 21.88 10.40
N GLY A 60 26.80 22.42 10.65
CA GLY A 60 26.23 23.54 9.88
C GLY A 60 25.80 23.19 8.46
N LEU A 61 25.55 21.91 8.15
CA LEU A 61 25.17 21.40 6.82
C LEU A 61 23.75 20.80 6.77
N GLY A 62 22.94 21.03 7.80
CA GLY A 62 21.68 20.33 8.03
C GLY A 62 20.59 20.52 6.96
N ASP A 63 20.60 21.63 6.22
CA ASP A 63 19.50 22.01 5.32
C ASP A 63 19.22 20.94 4.24
N LYS A 64 20.26 20.43 3.58
CA LYS A 64 20.10 19.41 2.52
C LYS A 64 19.57 18.08 3.07
N SER A 65 20.03 17.70 4.26
CA SER A 65 19.59 16.47 4.92
C SER A 65 18.15 16.62 5.42
N ALA A 66 17.76 17.82 5.87
CA ALA A 66 16.40 18.14 6.30
C ALA A 66 15.42 18.09 5.12
N ASP A 67 15.78 18.68 3.98
CA ASP A 67 14.98 18.60 2.75
C ASP A 67 14.74 17.15 2.32
N ARG A 68 15.78 16.30 2.42
CA ARG A 68 15.65 14.88 2.08
C ARG A 68 14.74 14.14 3.06
N ALA A 69 14.87 14.40 4.35
CA ALA A 69 13.98 13.82 5.37
C ALA A 69 12.52 14.24 5.14
N LEU A 70 12.29 15.52 4.84
CA LEU A 70 10.96 16.05 4.53
C LEU A 70 10.34 15.37 3.31
N GLN A 71 11.10 15.19 2.23
CA GLN A 71 10.62 14.51 1.03
C GLN A 71 10.21 13.05 1.32
N LEU A 72 11.02 12.33 2.11
CA LEU A 72 10.71 10.95 2.51
C LEU A 72 9.46 10.88 3.38
N ALA A 73 9.27 11.84 4.29
CA ALA A 73 8.09 11.94 5.13
C ALA A 73 6.82 12.20 4.29
N GLN A 74 6.87 13.10 3.31
CA GLN A 74 5.76 13.39 2.41
C GLN A 74 5.36 12.17 1.56
N GLU A 75 6.35 11.43 1.04
CA GLU A 75 6.09 10.19 0.29
C GLU A 75 5.45 9.12 1.20
N LEU A 76 5.98 8.96 2.42
CA LEU A 76 5.47 8.02 3.41
C LEU A 76 4.01 8.34 3.78
N GLU A 77 3.71 9.58 4.15
CA GLU A 77 2.37 10.04 4.51
C GLU A 77 1.38 9.81 3.36
N SER A 78 1.80 10.12 2.13
CA SER A 78 0.95 9.92 0.94
C SER A 78 0.58 8.46 0.74
N LEU A 79 1.55 7.55 0.89
CA LEU A 79 1.31 6.11 0.76
C LEU A 79 0.49 5.55 1.93
N GLU A 80 0.74 6.00 3.16
CA GLU A 80 -0.05 5.63 4.34
C GLU A 80 -1.51 6.08 4.22
N ARG A 81 -1.77 7.23 3.59
CA ARG A 81 -3.13 7.70 3.29
C ARG A 81 -3.82 6.87 2.20
N VAL A 82 -3.09 6.40 1.20
CA VAL A 82 -3.64 5.62 0.07
C VAL A 82 -3.82 4.14 0.42
N GLN A 83 -2.98 3.57 1.28
CA GLN A 83 -3.01 2.14 1.62
C GLN A 83 -4.40 1.65 2.07
N PRO A 84 -5.12 2.33 3.00
CA PRO A 84 -6.45 1.89 3.43
C PRO A 84 -7.48 1.87 2.30
N ARG A 85 -7.38 2.79 1.33
CA ARG A 85 -8.27 2.85 0.16
C ARG A 85 -8.02 1.67 -0.77
N VAL A 86 -6.76 1.37 -1.05
CA VAL A 86 -6.36 0.22 -1.87
C VAL A 86 -6.75 -1.10 -1.19
N ASP A 87 -6.54 -1.21 0.12
CA ASP A 87 -6.98 -2.37 0.91
C ASP A 87 -8.50 -2.55 0.84
N SER A 88 -9.26 -1.45 0.93
CA SER A 88 -10.72 -1.47 0.81
C SER A 88 -11.16 -1.98 -0.57
N TRP A 89 -10.59 -1.45 -1.66
CA TRP A 89 -10.88 -1.94 -3.02
C TRP A 89 -10.54 -3.42 -3.20
N LEU A 90 -9.43 -3.89 -2.63
CA LEU A 90 -9.07 -5.29 -2.66
C LEU A 90 -10.11 -6.16 -1.92
N ARG A 91 -10.54 -5.75 -0.72
CA ARG A 91 -11.58 -6.47 0.04
C ARG A 91 -12.90 -6.54 -0.71
N VAL A 92 -13.34 -5.42 -1.30
CA VAL A 92 -14.56 -5.38 -2.12
C VAL A 92 -14.45 -6.30 -3.32
N ALA A 93 -13.31 -6.27 -4.03
CA ALA A 93 -13.09 -7.12 -5.19
C ALA A 93 -13.04 -8.62 -4.82
N VAL A 94 -12.49 -8.98 -3.66
CA VAL A 94 -12.50 -10.36 -3.16
C VAL A 94 -13.91 -10.78 -2.73
N GLY A 95 -14.61 -9.94 -1.96
CA GLY A 95 -15.96 -10.23 -1.48
C GLY A 95 -16.94 -10.51 -2.61
N ALA A 96 -16.94 -9.66 -3.64
CA ALA A 96 -17.82 -9.86 -4.79
C ALA A 96 -17.56 -11.18 -5.54
N VAL A 97 -16.30 -11.62 -5.59
CA VAL A 97 -15.94 -12.87 -6.25
C VAL A 97 -16.22 -14.09 -5.36
N ALA A 98 -16.22 -13.92 -4.03
CA ALA A 98 -16.48 -14.99 -3.06
C ALA A 98 -17.99 -15.22 -2.83
N ASP A 99 -18.79 -14.17 -2.80
CA ASP A 99 -20.22 -14.24 -2.44
C ASP A 99 -21.11 -14.59 -3.66
N ASP A 100 -20.76 -14.14 -4.87
CA ASP A 100 -21.45 -14.55 -6.10
C ASP A 100 -20.53 -14.36 -7.34
N PRO A 101 -19.93 -15.43 -7.89
CA PRO A 101 -19.00 -15.32 -9.02
C PRO A 101 -19.63 -14.75 -10.31
N GLY A 102 -20.95 -14.53 -10.35
CA GLY A 102 -21.69 -13.91 -11.45
C GLY A 102 -22.13 -12.45 -11.25
N LEU A 103 -21.94 -11.86 -10.06
CA LEU A 103 -22.39 -10.49 -9.77
C LEU A 103 -21.20 -9.53 -9.71
N GLU A 104 -21.11 -8.63 -10.70
CA GLU A 104 -20.11 -7.55 -10.67
C GLU A 104 -20.39 -6.60 -9.49
N PRO A 105 -19.39 -6.28 -8.65
CA PRO A 105 -19.52 -5.16 -7.73
C PRO A 105 -19.36 -3.88 -8.55
N PHE A 106 -20.44 -3.11 -8.61
CA PHE A 106 -20.51 -1.83 -9.30
C PHE A 106 -19.34 -0.93 -8.92
N GLY A 107 -18.73 -0.34 -9.94
CA GLY A 107 -17.75 0.71 -9.77
C GLY A 107 -18.42 1.96 -9.23
N GLU A 108 -18.13 2.29 -7.98
CA GLU A 108 -17.97 3.65 -7.50
C GLU A 108 -17.26 3.55 -6.15
N GLY A 109 -16.05 4.09 -6.07
CA GLY A 109 -15.34 4.21 -4.80
C GLY A 109 -16.13 5.10 -3.83
N PRO A 110 -15.87 5.01 -2.51
CA PRO A 110 -16.54 5.89 -1.56
C PRO A 110 -16.23 7.35 -1.90
N VAL A 111 -17.29 8.17 -1.97
CA VAL A 111 -17.26 9.64 -1.97
C VAL A 111 -16.77 10.17 -0.63
#